data_AF-A0A3M9N4L0-F1
#
_entry.id   AF-A0A3M9N4L0-F1
#
_cell.length_a   1.000
_cell.length_b   1.000
_cell.length_c   1.000
_cell.angle_alpha   90.00
_cell.angle_beta   90.00
_cell.angle_gamma   90.00
#
_symmetry.space_group_name_H-M   'P 1'
#
loop_
_entity.id
_entity.type
_entity.pdbx_description
1 polymer ?
#
loop_
_entity_poly.entity_id
_entity_poly.type
_entity_poly.pdbx_seq_one_letter_code
_entity_poly.pdbx_strand_id
1 'polypeptide(L)'
;MIKKSLYFTFTVLGLMAVACEPEKLERGKEMAVEAERHKVKRITEEDMEKQAVLAGDTIVGLIEGAFLQLAESQPKEQELFVAQPDKLPTVNSILQRYNATLQRQTFSSLAEAQKFFPEQVSLCGAKVPAAQAQLNVAQQTILYTKPLQIRRRNCASCDEPSLLDFSAQSLAQLRVFSALGKPEGYEAGQVRGVWLITFPRQKVIEQITLKTKASRRGRGGLFGGKPDSTKAK
;
A
#
# COMPACT_ATOMS: atom_id res chain seq x y z
N MET A 1 -46.29 8.41 -67.80
CA MET A 1 -45.12 9.22 -67.39
C MET A 1 -44.79 9.20 -65.88
N ILE A 2 -45.65 8.65 -65.01
CA ILE A 2 -45.49 8.73 -63.54
C ILE A 2 -44.36 7.81 -62.98
N LYS A 3 -44.07 6.67 -63.63
CA LYS A 3 -43.06 5.70 -63.16
C LYS A 3 -41.61 6.24 -63.16
N LYS A 4 -41.27 7.20 -64.03
CA LYS A 4 -39.90 7.77 -64.09
C LYS A 4 -39.63 8.74 -62.93
N SER A 5 -40.66 9.41 -62.41
CA SER A 5 -40.52 10.36 -61.30
C SER A 5 -40.23 9.64 -59.98
N LEU A 6 -40.78 8.43 -59.77
CA LEU A 6 -40.61 7.67 -58.54
C LEU A 6 -39.20 7.06 -58.40
N TYR A 7 -38.61 6.66 -59.53
CA TYR A 7 -37.23 6.13 -59.55
C TYR A 7 -36.20 7.22 -59.22
N PHE A 8 -36.46 8.46 -59.63
CA PHE A 8 -35.56 9.59 -59.38
C PHE A 8 -35.55 10.00 -57.89
N THR A 9 -36.70 9.97 -57.22
CA THR A 9 -36.78 10.24 -55.77
C THR A 9 -36.07 9.17 -54.95
N PHE A 10 -36.18 7.89 -55.31
CA PHE A 10 -35.48 6.83 -54.61
C PHE A 10 -33.95 6.86 -54.81
N THR A 11 -33.47 7.28 -55.97
CA THR A 11 -32.02 7.42 -56.21
C THR A 11 -31.43 8.61 -55.46
N VAL A 12 -32.15 9.74 -55.39
CA VAL A 12 -31.70 10.91 -54.62
C VAL A 12 -31.68 10.61 -53.11
N LEU A 13 -32.66 9.86 -52.60
CA LEU A 13 -32.70 9.47 -51.18
C LEU A 13 -31.57 8.48 -50.81
N GLY A 14 -31.20 7.58 -51.74
CA GLY A 14 -30.06 6.67 -51.57
C GLY A 14 -28.71 7.40 -51.53
N LEU A 15 -28.53 8.45 -52.35
CA LEU A 15 -27.28 9.25 -52.33
C LEU A 15 -27.13 10.09 -51.06
N MET A 16 -28.23 10.58 -50.48
CA MET A 16 -28.21 11.31 -49.21
C MET A 16 -27.79 10.43 -48.01
N ALA A 17 -28.02 9.11 -48.08
CA ALA A 17 -27.63 8.19 -47.02
C ALA A 17 -26.11 7.88 -46.99
N VAL A 18 -25.40 8.03 -48.11
CA VAL A 18 -23.94 7.78 -48.21
C VAL A 18 -23.12 9.01 -47.81
N ALA A 19 -23.71 10.22 -47.89
CA ALA A 19 -23.03 11.46 -47.51
C ALA A 19 -22.97 11.69 -45.98
N CYS A 20 -23.57 10.80 -45.19
CA CYS A 20 -23.59 10.87 -43.73
C CYS A 20 -22.73 9.74 -43.13
N GLU A 21 -21.53 9.51 -43.68
CA GLU A 21 -20.53 8.74 -42.93
C GLU A 21 -19.98 9.63 -41.81
N PRO A 22 -20.18 9.26 -40.53
CA PRO A 22 -19.63 10.03 -39.42
C PRO A 22 -18.11 10.01 -39.55
N GLU A 23 -17.53 11.20 -39.64
CA GLU A 23 -16.10 11.42 -39.76
C GLU A 23 -15.37 10.62 -38.66
N LYS A 24 -14.52 9.68 -39.07
CA LYS A 24 -13.80 8.82 -38.13
C LYS A 24 -12.83 9.69 -37.33
N LEU A 25 -13.17 9.97 -36.07
CA LEU A 25 -12.28 10.63 -35.12
C LEU A 25 -10.92 9.92 -35.11
N GLU A 26 -9.89 10.59 -35.65
CA GLU A 26 -8.53 10.05 -35.85
C GLU A 26 -7.86 9.52 -34.56
N ARG A 27 -8.44 9.79 -33.38
CA ARG A 27 -7.92 9.41 -32.06
C ARG A 27 -9.00 8.92 -31.08
N GLY A 28 -10.10 8.34 -31.54
CA GLY A 28 -11.22 7.91 -30.69
C GLY A 28 -10.81 7.02 -29.49
N LYS A 29 -9.83 6.13 -29.67
CA LYS A 29 -9.30 5.28 -28.59
C LYS A 29 -8.52 6.07 -27.54
N GLU A 30 -7.75 7.08 -27.95
CA GLU A 30 -6.99 7.93 -27.03
C GLU A 30 -7.92 8.88 -26.26
N MET A 31 -8.94 9.41 -26.94
CA MET A 31 -10.00 10.22 -26.35
C MET A 31 -10.81 9.42 -25.33
N ALA A 32 -11.14 8.15 -25.60
CA ALA A 32 -11.84 7.29 -24.66
C ALA A 32 -11.00 7.00 -23.40
N VAL A 33 -9.72 6.68 -23.57
CA VAL A 33 -8.78 6.47 -22.46
C VAL A 33 -8.59 7.75 -21.65
N GLU A 34 -8.60 8.92 -22.28
CA GLU A 34 -8.49 10.21 -21.61
C GLU A 34 -9.79 10.61 -20.89
N ALA A 35 -10.95 10.36 -21.49
CA ALA A 35 -12.24 10.53 -20.84
C ALA A 35 -12.38 9.64 -19.59
N GLU A 36 -11.88 8.39 -19.65
CA GLU A 36 -11.80 7.52 -18.47
C GLU A 36 -10.84 8.06 -17.40
N ARG A 37 -9.75 8.72 -17.79
CA ARG A 37 -8.81 9.38 -16.84
C ARG A 37 -9.39 10.63 -16.20
N HIS A 38 -10.26 11.36 -16.90
CA HIS A 38 -10.94 12.53 -16.39
C HIS A 38 -12.26 12.22 -15.66
N LYS A 39 -12.68 10.95 -15.64
CA LYS A 39 -13.83 10.52 -14.84
C LYS A 39 -13.46 10.69 -13.37
N VAL A 40 -14.08 11.66 -12.71
CA VAL A 40 -13.93 11.91 -11.27
C VAL A 40 -14.39 10.66 -10.52
N LYS A 41 -13.43 9.79 -10.17
CA LYS A 41 -13.71 8.63 -9.31
C LYS A 41 -14.00 9.17 -7.92
N ARG A 42 -15.23 8.97 -7.44
CA ARG A 42 -15.55 9.21 -6.03
C ARG A 42 -14.68 8.25 -5.21
N ILE A 43 -13.81 8.80 -4.38
CA ILE A 43 -12.97 8.02 -3.47
C ILE A 43 -13.87 7.55 -2.34
N THR A 44 -14.11 6.26 -2.26
CA THR A 44 -14.90 5.66 -1.18
C THR A 44 -14.03 5.44 0.07
N GLU A 45 -14.67 5.21 1.21
CA GLU A 45 -13.97 4.83 2.45
C GLU A 45 -13.20 3.52 2.28
N GLU A 46 -13.84 2.51 1.67
CA GLU A 46 -13.21 1.24 1.36
C GLU A 46 -11.95 1.39 0.49
N ASP A 47 -11.96 2.33 -0.47
CA ASP A 47 -10.80 2.60 -1.32
C ASP A 47 -9.64 3.19 -0.51
N MET A 48 -9.94 4.06 0.46
CA MET A 48 -8.95 4.61 1.37
C MET A 48 -8.37 3.54 2.29
N GLU A 49 -9.21 2.68 2.86
CA GLU A 49 -8.77 1.57 3.71
C GLU A 49 -7.90 0.58 2.95
N LYS A 50 -8.33 0.14 1.76
CA LYS A 50 -7.53 -0.75 0.89
C LYS A 50 -6.18 -0.13 0.56
N GLN A 51 -6.15 1.16 0.22
CA GLN A 51 -4.89 1.85 -0.06
C GLN A 51 -4.01 1.98 1.18
N ALA A 52 -4.60 2.21 2.35
CA ALA A 52 -3.87 2.25 3.62
C ALA A 52 -3.28 0.88 4.00
N VAL A 53 -4.00 -0.22 3.76
CA VAL A 53 -3.47 -1.59 3.94
C VAL A 53 -2.26 -1.81 3.05
N LEU A 54 -2.34 -1.48 1.76
CA LEU A 54 -1.21 -1.63 0.83
C LEU A 54 0.00 -0.78 1.25
N ALA A 55 -0.24 0.47 1.68
CA ALA A 55 0.82 1.34 2.17
C ALA A 55 1.45 0.79 3.46
N GLY A 56 0.62 0.38 4.42
CA GLY A 56 1.05 -0.22 5.68
C GLY A 56 1.86 -1.50 5.48
N ASP A 57 1.40 -2.40 4.60
CA ASP A 57 2.14 -3.62 4.28
C ASP A 57 3.50 -3.35 3.64
N THR A 58 3.57 -2.33 2.79
CA THR A 58 4.84 -1.88 2.20
C THR A 58 5.78 -1.36 3.28
N ILE A 59 5.29 -0.52 4.19
CA ILE A 59 6.07 0.04 5.30
C ILE A 59 6.57 -1.08 6.21
N VAL A 60 5.69 -1.98 6.66
CA VAL A 60 6.06 -3.10 7.53
C VAL A 60 7.05 -4.02 6.84
N GLY A 61 6.86 -4.36 5.56
CA GLY A 61 7.80 -5.20 4.81
C GLY A 61 9.19 -4.57 4.69
N LEU A 62 9.28 -3.26 4.49
CA LEU A 62 10.55 -2.54 4.46
C LEU A 62 11.22 -2.48 5.84
N ILE A 63 10.44 -2.26 6.91
CA ILE A 63 10.93 -2.29 8.29
C ILE A 63 11.50 -3.68 8.63
N GLU A 64 10.75 -4.74 8.34
CA GLU A 64 11.18 -6.12 8.55
C GLU A 64 12.43 -6.46 7.73
N GLY A 65 12.54 -5.97 6.49
CA GLY A 65 13.73 -6.15 5.66
C GLY A 65 14.95 -5.40 6.19
N ALA A 66 14.78 -4.13 6.58
CA ALA A 66 15.84 -3.31 7.15
C ALA A 66 16.37 -3.92 8.46
N PHE A 67 15.49 -4.52 9.27
CA PHE A 67 15.90 -5.25 10.47
C PHE A 67 16.87 -6.39 10.17
N LEU A 68 16.54 -7.22 9.18
CA LEU A 68 17.38 -8.36 8.83
C LEU A 68 18.77 -7.90 8.38
N GLN A 69 18.84 -6.84 7.58
CA GLN A 69 20.10 -6.27 7.13
C GLN A 69 20.94 -5.69 8.29
N LEU A 70 20.30 -5.06 9.28
CA LEU A 70 20.98 -4.55 10.48
C LEU A 70 21.45 -5.68 11.40
N ALA A 71 20.63 -6.71 11.59
CA ALA A 71 20.99 -7.88 12.38
C ALA A 71 22.23 -8.61 11.82
N GLU A 72 22.46 -8.54 10.51
CA GLU A 72 23.65 -9.11 9.87
C GLU A 72 24.89 -8.22 9.95
N SER A 73 24.73 -6.90 10.06
CA SER A 73 25.83 -5.94 9.88
C SER A 73 26.27 -5.21 11.15
N GLN A 74 25.37 -4.92 12.09
CA GLN A 74 25.65 -4.03 13.23
C GLN A 74 24.89 -4.44 14.51
N PRO A 75 25.52 -5.18 15.45
CA PRO A 75 24.85 -5.67 16.66
C PRO A 75 24.41 -4.55 17.62
N LYS A 76 25.08 -3.39 17.64
CA LYS A 76 24.68 -2.24 18.48
C LYS A 76 23.42 -1.53 17.97
N GLU A 77 23.24 -1.46 16.65
CA GLU A 77 22.03 -0.88 16.05
C GLU A 77 20.82 -1.83 16.18
N GLN A 78 21.07 -3.13 16.34
CA GLN A 78 20.05 -4.13 16.61
C GLN A 78 19.32 -3.88 17.93
N GLU A 79 20.03 -3.51 19.01
CA GLU A 79 19.42 -3.19 20.31
C GLU A 79 18.50 -1.97 20.22
N LEU A 80 18.94 -0.92 19.52
CA LEU A 80 18.13 0.28 19.27
C LEU A 80 16.89 -0.03 18.43
N PHE A 81 16.99 -0.90 17.43
CA PHE A 81 15.84 -1.30 16.63
C PHE A 81 14.82 -2.14 17.40
N VAL A 82 15.31 -3.06 18.24
CA VAL A 82 14.45 -3.90 19.08
C VAL A 82 13.65 -3.03 20.03
N ALA A 83 14.25 -1.98 20.59
CA ALA A 83 13.57 -1.04 21.48
C ALA A 83 12.67 -0.04 20.73
N GLN A 84 13.17 0.59 19.66
CA GLN A 84 12.58 1.79 19.04
C GLN A 84 12.76 1.78 17.50
N PRO A 85 11.93 1.03 16.76
CA PRO A 85 12.07 0.86 15.30
C PRO A 85 11.83 2.16 14.51
N ASP A 86 11.09 3.11 15.08
CA ASP A 86 10.78 4.43 14.52
C ASP A 86 12.01 5.35 14.45
N LYS A 87 13.01 5.13 15.32
CA LYS A 87 14.22 5.97 15.37
C LYS A 87 15.25 5.63 14.30
N LEU A 88 15.10 4.52 13.59
CA LEU A 88 16.02 4.20 12.51
C LEU A 88 15.90 5.22 11.36
N PRO A 89 17.02 5.74 10.84
CA PRO A 89 17.00 6.69 9.73
C PRO A 89 16.25 6.17 8.49
N THR A 90 16.46 4.90 8.15
CA THR A 90 15.79 4.24 7.01
C THR A 90 14.28 4.20 7.21
N VAL A 91 13.81 3.83 8.41
CA VAL A 91 12.39 3.75 8.74
C VAL A 91 11.77 5.15 8.77
N ASN A 92 12.43 6.11 9.40
CA ASN A 92 11.97 7.50 9.49
C ASN A 92 11.81 8.11 8.08
N SER A 93 12.76 7.88 7.16
CA SER A 93 12.65 8.36 5.77
C SER A 93 11.41 7.84 5.04
N ILE A 94 11.00 6.59 5.34
CA ILE A 94 9.80 5.98 4.78
C ILE A 94 8.56 6.59 5.42
N LEU A 95 8.53 6.69 6.75
CA LEU A 95 7.41 7.29 7.48
C LEU A 95 7.15 8.73 7.04
N GLN A 96 8.21 9.53 6.83
CA GLN A 96 8.12 10.90 6.32
C GLN A 96 7.48 10.96 4.92
N ARG A 97 7.80 10.02 4.02
CA ARG A 97 7.21 9.96 2.67
C ARG A 97 5.68 9.83 2.72
N TYR A 98 5.17 9.08 3.69
CA TYR A 98 3.74 8.88 3.89
C TYR A 98 3.11 9.86 4.90
N ASN A 99 3.91 10.73 5.51
CA ASN A 99 3.56 11.51 6.70
C ASN A 99 2.88 10.63 7.77
N ALA A 100 3.39 9.42 7.96
CA ALA A 100 2.80 8.41 8.82
C ALA A 100 3.52 8.35 10.17
N THR A 101 2.80 7.95 11.22
CA THR A 101 3.40 7.64 12.52
C THR A 101 3.38 6.14 12.76
N LEU A 102 4.48 5.61 13.29
CA LEU A 102 4.64 4.19 13.61
C LEU A 102 4.64 4.01 15.11
N GLN A 103 3.84 3.07 15.59
CA GLN A 103 3.90 2.57 16.96
C GLN A 103 3.92 1.05 16.94
N ARG A 104 4.73 0.48 17.82
CA ARG A 104 4.75 -0.96 18.08
C ARG A 104 4.20 -1.19 19.48
N GLN A 105 3.15 -1.98 19.59
CA GLN A 105 2.60 -2.37 20.88
C GLN A 105 2.80 -3.86 21.08
N THR A 106 3.48 -4.23 22.16
CA THR A 106 3.62 -5.64 22.58
C THR A 106 2.41 -6.05 23.42
N PHE A 107 2.07 -7.32 23.36
CA PHE A 107 1.00 -7.89 24.18
C PHE A 107 1.61 -8.66 25.36
N SER A 108 1.22 -8.31 26.56
CA SER A 108 1.56 -9.07 27.78
C SER A 108 0.68 -10.30 27.93
N SER A 109 -0.56 -10.26 27.41
CA SER A 109 -1.57 -11.30 27.58
C SER A 109 -2.45 -11.52 26.34
N LEU A 110 -3.14 -12.67 26.30
CA LEU A 110 -4.11 -12.98 25.25
C LEU A 110 -5.26 -11.97 25.21
N ALA A 111 -5.72 -11.53 26.38
CA ALA A 111 -6.79 -10.54 26.52
C ALA A 111 -6.43 -9.21 25.86
N GLU A 112 -5.16 -8.79 25.91
CA GLU A 112 -4.71 -7.59 25.19
C GLU A 112 -4.74 -7.78 23.67
N ALA A 113 -4.29 -8.94 23.19
CA ALA A 113 -4.31 -9.25 21.76
C ALA A 113 -5.73 -9.30 21.19
N GLN A 114 -6.70 -9.81 21.96
CA GLN A 114 -8.12 -9.84 21.59
C GLN A 114 -8.75 -8.45 21.42
N LYS A 115 -8.22 -7.40 22.08
CA LYS A 115 -8.71 -6.02 21.88
C LYS A 115 -8.47 -5.52 20.47
N PHE A 116 -7.38 -5.97 19.84
CA PHE A 116 -7.02 -5.57 18.46
C PHE A 116 -7.60 -6.52 17.42
N PHE A 117 -7.77 -7.79 17.78
CA PHE A 117 -8.12 -8.85 16.84
C PHE A 117 -9.14 -9.82 17.49
N PRO A 118 -10.42 -9.43 17.60
CA PRO A 118 -11.42 -10.15 18.40
C PRO A 118 -11.73 -11.56 17.88
N GLU A 119 -11.63 -11.81 16.57
CA GLU A 119 -12.14 -13.05 15.96
C GLU A 119 -11.05 -14.09 15.62
N GLN A 120 -9.75 -13.78 15.76
CA GLN A 120 -8.71 -14.59 15.09
C GLN A 120 -7.37 -14.75 15.84
N VAL A 121 -7.27 -14.38 17.12
CA VAL A 121 -5.99 -14.54 17.83
C VAL A 121 -5.91 -15.89 18.50
N SER A 122 -5.14 -16.78 17.89
CA SER A 122 -4.42 -17.80 18.65
C SER A 122 -3.02 -17.29 18.92
N LEU A 123 -2.62 -17.20 20.20
CA LEU A 123 -1.23 -16.88 20.55
C LEU A 123 -0.27 -17.99 20.10
N CYS A 124 -0.74 -19.22 19.86
CA CYS A 124 0.11 -20.37 19.52
C CYS A 124 -0.37 -21.11 18.26
N GLY A 125 -0.91 -20.39 17.26
CA GLY A 125 -1.60 -21.02 16.13
C GLY A 125 -1.14 -20.57 14.74
N ALA A 126 -1.35 -21.45 13.75
CA ALA A 126 -0.99 -21.23 12.34
C ALA A 126 -1.81 -20.13 11.63
N LYS A 127 -2.91 -19.66 12.24
CA LYS A 127 -3.79 -18.65 11.64
C LYS A 127 -3.49 -17.28 12.23
N VAL A 128 -2.83 -16.45 11.43
CA VAL A 128 -2.47 -15.08 11.77
C VAL A 128 -3.59 -14.15 11.30
N PRO A 129 -4.03 -13.18 12.12
CA PRO A 129 -4.98 -12.17 11.68
C PRO A 129 -4.46 -11.44 10.43
N ALA A 130 -5.35 -11.12 9.50
CA ALA A 130 -4.99 -10.25 8.37
C ALA A 130 -4.70 -8.82 8.87
N ALA A 131 -3.91 -8.08 8.09
CA ALA A 131 -3.79 -6.64 8.31
C ALA A 131 -5.12 -5.94 8.05
N GLN A 132 -5.42 -4.92 8.83
CA GLN A 132 -6.66 -4.16 8.75
C GLN A 132 -6.35 -2.67 8.72
N ALA A 133 -7.25 -1.88 8.13
CA ALA A 133 -7.20 -0.43 8.22
C ALA A 133 -8.61 0.07 8.57
N GLN A 134 -8.68 1.07 9.42
CA GLN A 134 -9.93 1.69 9.86
C GLN A 134 -9.83 3.20 9.73
N LEU A 135 -10.79 3.82 9.05
CA LEU A 135 -10.88 5.26 8.97
C LEU A 135 -11.44 5.85 10.28
N ASN A 136 -10.70 6.76 10.89
CA ASN A 136 -11.22 7.64 11.93
C ASN A 136 -11.67 8.97 11.32
N VAL A 137 -12.97 9.11 11.11
CA VAL A 137 -13.57 10.29 10.47
C VAL A 137 -13.35 11.55 11.30
N ALA A 138 -13.43 11.45 12.63
CA ALA A 138 -13.30 12.60 13.54
C ALA A 138 -11.88 13.17 13.54
N GLN A 139 -10.87 12.31 13.49
CA GLN A 139 -9.46 12.69 13.55
C GLN A 139 -8.85 12.92 12.17
N GLN A 140 -9.58 12.66 11.09
CA GLN A 140 -9.08 12.68 9.70
C GLN A 140 -7.84 11.79 9.50
N THR A 141 -7.79 10.66 10.20
CA THR A 141 -6.69 9.70 10.16
C THR A 141 -7.20 8.31 9.80
N ILE A 142 -6.31 7.48 9.28
CA ILE A 142 -6.57 6.05 9.02
C ILE A 142 -5.58 5.27 9.87
N LEU A 143 -6.09 4.40 10.73
CA LEU A 143 -5.28 3.51 11.56
C LEU A 143 -5.14 2.17 10.86
N TYR A 144 -3.91 1.83 10.49
CA TYR A 144 -3.54 0.50 10.02
C TYR A 144 -3.03 -0.34 11.19
N THR A 145 -3.49 -1.59 11.25
CA THR A 145 -3.10 -2.57 12.25
C THR A 145 -2.60 -3.85 11.57
N LYS A 146 -1.44 -4.36 12.00
CA LYS A 146 -0.90 -5.65 11.53
C LYS A 146 -0.30 -6.43 12.68
N PRO A 147 -0.66 -7.72 12.86
CA PRO A 147 -0.09 -8.51 13.94
C PRO A 147 1.43 -8.70 13.75
N LEU A 148 2.16 -8.54 14.85
CA LEU A 148 3.58 -8.85 14.94
C LEU A 148 3.73 -10.34 15.26
N GLN A 149 3.97 -11.13 14.21
CA GLN A 149 4.18 -12.56 14.33
C GLN A 149 5.68 -12.88 14.47
N ILE A 150 6.01 -13.75 15.41
CA ILE A 150 7.34 -14.33 15.55
C ILE A 150 7.57 -15.32 14.41
N ARG A 151 8.42 -14.97 13.44
CA ARG A 151 8.74 -15.86 12.31
C ARG A 151 9.87 -16.85 12.60
N ARG A 152 10.71 -16.57 13.60
CA ARG A 152 11.89 -17.38 13.96
C ARG A 152 11.96 -17.52 15.48
N ARG A 153 12.47 -18.65 15.98
CA ARG A 153 12.67 -18.92 17.42
C ARG A 153 13.71 -18.00 18.10
N ASN A 154 14.25 -17.04 17.35
CA ASN A 154 15.36 -16.18 17.74
C ASN A 154 14.87 -14.81 18.22
N CYS A 155 13.55 -14.62 18.35
CA CYS A 155 13.00 -13.40 18.94
C CYS A 155 12.87 -13.63 20.44
N ALA A 156 13.96 -13.44 21.20
CA ALA A 156 13.79 -13.26 22.65
C ALA A 156 13.05 -11.96 22.92
N SER A 157 12.41 -11.89 24.08
CA SER A 157 11.66 -10.73 24.53
C SER A 157 12.47 -9.46 24.36
N CYS A 158 11.84 -8.44 23.76
CA CYS A 158 12.40 -7.09 23.66
C CYS A 158 12.62 -6.43 25.04
N ASP A 159 12.17 -7.08 26.11
CA ASP A 159 12.25 -6.62 27.48
C ASP A 159 13.56 -7.03 28.18
N GLU A 160 14.36 -7.93 27.58
CA GLU A 160 15.60 -8.43 28.20
C GLU A 160 16.75 -8.50 27.20
N PRO A 161 17.99 -8.14 27.61
CA PRO A 161 19.16 -8.26 26.76
C PRO A 161 19.37 -9.74 26.46
N SER A 162 19.16 -10.09 25.20
CA SER A 162 19.19 -11.46 24.76
C SER A 162 20.60 -11.84 24.35
N LEU A 163 21.19 -12.84 24.99
CA LEU A 163 22.49 -13.37 24.59
C LEU A 163 22.28 -14.19 23.32
N LEU A 164 22.63 -13.59 22.18
CA LEU A 164 22.76 -14.27 20.90
C LEU A 164 23.96 -15.21 20.99
N ASP A 165 23.73 -16.51 20.88
CA ASP A 165 24.81 -17.48 20.76
C ASP A 165 25.39 -17.44 19.34
N PHE A 166 26.40 -16.59 19.15
CA PHE A 166 27.14 -16.45 17.89
C PHE A 166 28.04 -17.66 17.57
N SER A 167 28.10 -18.69 18.42
CA SER A 167 28.86 -19.92 18.12
C SER A 167 28.16 -20.82 17.09
N ALA A 168 26.88 -20.55 16.79
CA ALA A 168 26.11 -21.28 15.80
C ALA A 168 26.63 -21.03 14.37
N GLN A 169 26.97 -22.09 13.64
CA GLN A 169 27.50 -22.02 12.28
C GLN A 169 26.47 -21.58 11.23
N SER A 170 25.17 -21.49 11.58
CA SER A 170 24.11 -21.10 10.66
C SER A 170 23.05 -20.23 11.32
N LEU A 171 22.47 -19.30 10.55
CA LEU A 171 21.42 -18.39 11.02
C LEU A 171 20.17 -19.11 11.55
N ALA A 172 19.92 -20.34 11.09
CA ALA A 172 18.82 -21.19 11.55
C ALA A 172 19.07 -21.80 12.94
N GLN A 173 20.32 -21.82 13.41
CA GLN A 173 20.74 -22.40 14.69
C GLN A 173 21.03 -21.34 15.77
N LEU A 174 21.03 -20.04 15.42
CA LEU A 174 21.14 -18.93 16.36
C LEU A 174 20.08 -19.09 17.45
N ARG A 175 20.47 -19.51 18.66
CA ARG A 175 19.57 -19.54 19.80
C ARG A 175 19.72 -18.22 20.54
N VAL A 176 18.58 -17.68 20.94
CA VAL A 176 18.54 -16.43 21.68
C VAL A 176 18.13 -16.78 23.10
N PHE A 177 19.09 -16.70 24.01
CA PHE A 177 18.88 -16.99 25.42
C PHE A 177 18.45 -15.71 26.12
N SER A 178 17.40 -15.79 26.95
CA SER A 178 17.12 -14.74 27.93
C SER A 178 18.30 -14.63 28.89
N ALA A 179 18.54 -13.44 29.46
CA ALA A 179 19.62 -13.20 30.41
C ALA A 179 19.58 -14.13 31.65
N LEU A 180 18.43 -14.77 31.90
CA LEU A 180 18.20 -15.71 33.00
C LEU A 180 18.42 -17.19 32.61
N GLY A 181 18.89 -17.49 31.39
CA GLY A 181 19.16 -18.86 30.95
C GLY A 181 17.90 -19.73 30.82
N LYS A 182 16.70 -19.15 30.85
CA LYS A 182 15.45 -19.88 30.68
C LYS A 182 15.19 -20.12 29.18
N PRO A 183 14.84 -21.35 28.76
CA PRO A 183 14.48 -21.66 27.39
C PRO A 183 13.12 -21.09 26.95
N GLU A 184 12.51 -20.21 27.76
CA GLU A 184 11.21 -19.57 27.51
C GLU A 184 11.34 -18.48 26.42
N GLY A 185 11.66 -18.91 25.21
CA GLY A 185 11.52 -18.10 24.01
C GLY A 185 10.10 -18.20 23.45
N TYR A 186 9.72 -17.23 22.63
CA TYR A 186 8.45 -17.29 21.90
C TYR A 186 8.52 -18.31 20.76
N GLU A 187 7.43 -19.03 20.54
CA GLU A 187 7.36 -20.00 19.45
C GLU A 187 7.24 -19.30 18.10
N ALA A 188 7.85 -19.88 17.07
CA ALA A 188 7.59 -19.44 15.70
C ALA A 188 6.11 -19.67 15.40
N GLY A 189 5.43 -18.63 14.91
CA GLY A 189 3.98 -18.64 14.71
C GLY A 189 3.24 -17.72 15.68
N GLN A 190 3.80 -17.44 16.85
CA GLN A 190 3.14 -16.69 17.91
C GLN A 190 2.98 -15.20 17.59
N VAL A 191 1.81 -14.65 17.90
CA VAL A 191 1.56 -13.19 17.83
C VAL A 191 1.98 -12.56 19.16
N ARG A 192 2.90 -11.59 19.12
CA ARG A 192 3.44 -10.92 20.32
C ARG A 192 3.14 -9.43 20.40
N GLY A 193 2.49 -8.89 19.38
CA GLY A 193 2.16 -7.49 19.36
C GLY A 193 1.42 -7.11 18.10
N VAL A 194 1.36 -5.81 17.87
CA VAL A 194 0.72 -5.19 16.73
C VAL A 194 1.55 -3.99 16.27
N TRP A 195 1.68 -3.86 14.96
CA TRP A 195 2.09 -2.65 14.29
C TRP A 195 0.89 -1.75 14.15
N LEU A 196 0.99 -0.54 14.69
CA LEU A 196 0.01 0.53 14.55
C LEU A 196 0.64 1.60 13.67
N ILE A 197 0.06 1.84 12.49
CA ILE A 197 0.51 2.91 11.60
C ILE A 197 -0.63 3.87 11.37
N THR A 198 -0.42 5.14 11.70
CA THR A 198 -1.45 6.17 11.47
C THR A 198 -1.08 6.97 10.23
N PHE A 199 -2.02 7.05 9.29
CA PHE A 199 -1.91 7.85 8.09
C PHE A 199 -2.86 9.04 8.15
N PRO A 200 -2.45 10.26 7.76
CA PRO A 200 -3.39 11.34 7.53
C PRO A 200 -4.21 11.04 6.28
N ARG A 201 -5.54 11.23 6.37
CA ARG A 201 -6.49 10.94 5.29
C ARG A 201 -6.09 11.60 3.97
N GLN A 202 -5.62 12.85 4.04
CA GLN A 202 -5.19 13.62 2.87
C GLN A 202 -4.06 12.91 2.10
N LYS A 203 -3.08 12.32 2.80
CA LYS A 203 -1.98 11.59 2.13
C LYS A 203 -2.43 10.33 1.44
N VAL A 204 -3.40 9.61 2.01
CA VAL A 204 -3.97 8.43 1.36
C VAL A 204 -4.74 8.83 0.10
N ILE A 205 -5.50 9.93 0.15
CA ILE A 205 -6.20 10.49 -1.03
C ILE A 205 -5.21 10.91 -2.12
N GLU A 206 -4.11 11.59 -1.76
CA GLU A 206 -3.03 11.95 -2.68
C GLU A 206 -2.46 10.70 -3.37
N GLN A 207 -2.24 9.59 -2.65
CA GLN A 207 -1.74 8.34 -3.24
C GLN A 207 -2.73 7.70 -4.23
N ILE A 208 -4.03 7.76 -3.96
CA ILE A 208 -5.08 7.26 -4.85
C ILE A 208 -5.14 8.09 -6.13
N THR A 209 -5.07 9.42 -5.99
CA THR A 209 -5.18 10.36 -7.11
C THR A 209 -3.91 10.42 -7.97
N LEU A 210 -2.71 10.39 -7.37
CA LEU A 210 -1.44 10.39 -8.10
C LEU A 210 -1.21 9.12 -8.94
N LYS A 211 -1.84 7.99 -8.59
CA LYS A 211 -1.86 6.79 -9.46
C LYS A 211 -2.56 7.05 -10.81
N THR A 212 -3.41 8.07 -10.91
CA THR A 212 -3.95 8.53 -12.19
C THR A 212 -2.90 9.44 -12.86
N LYS A 213 -2.08 8.86 -13.75
CA LYS A 213 -1.02 9.60 -14.46
C LYS A 213 -1.60 10.88 -15.10
N ALA A 214 -0.87 11.99 -14.96
CA ALA A 214 -1.14 13.22 -15.70
C ALA A 214 -1.30 12.90 -17.21
N SER A 215 -2.33 13.50 -17.82
CA SER A 215 -2.56 13.45 -19.26
C SER A 215 -1.25 13.80 -20.00
N ARG A 216 -0.92 13.03 -21.03
CA ARG A 216 0.23 13.30 -21.91
C ARG A 216 -0.09 14.34 -23.00
N ARG A 217 -1.26 14.98 -22.98
CA ARG A 217 -1.53 16.08 -23.91
C ARG A 217 -0.71 17.30 -23.51
N GLY A 218 0.19 17.70 -24.41
CA GLY A 218 0.84 19.00 -24.37
C GLY A 218 2.03 19.14 -23.44
N ARG A 219 2.72 18.05 -23.05
CA ARG A 219 4.07 18.21 -22.48
C ARG A 219 5.01 18.58 -23.63
N GLY A 220 5.03 19.87 -23.95
CA GLY A 220 5.93 20.50 -24.91
C GLY A 220 7.37 20.39 -24.43
N GLY A 221 7.95 19.19 -24.50
CA GLY A 221 9.39 19.02 -24.54
C GLY A 221 9.93 19.50 -25.88
N LEU A 222 11.27 19.48 -26.04
CA LEU A 222 11.99 19.95 -27.23
C LEU A 222 11.44 19.45 -28.58
N PHE A 223 10.66 18.36 -28.58
CA PHE A 223 10.04 17.77 -29.77
C PHE A 223 8.51 17.55 -29.66
N GLY A 224 7.86 18.06 -28.61
CA GLY A 224 6.42 17.89 -28.38
C GLY A 224 5.63 19.11 -28.85
N GLY A 225 4.81 18.95 -29.90
CA GLY A 225 3.91 20.02 -30.36
C GLY A 225 2.98 20.52 -29.26
N LYS A 226 2.68 21.82 -29.27
CA LYS A 226 1.70 22.44 -28.36
C LYS A 226 0.34 21.74 -28.52
N PRO A 227 -0.44 21.59 -27.44
CA PRO A 227 -1.77 20.98 -27.53
C PRO A 227 -2.67 21.80 -28.47
N ASP A 228 -3.40 21.10 -29.35
CA ASP A 228 -4.27 21.71 -30.38
C ASP A 228 -5.35 22.65 -29.80
N SER A 229 -5.65 22.56 -28.50
CA SER A 229 -6.56 23.49 -27.81
C SER A 229 -6.04 24.93 -27.71
N THR A 230 -4.79 25.19 -28.11
CA THR A 230 -4.19 26.54 -28.14
C THR A 230 -4.03 27.11 -29.55
N LYS A 231 -4.46 26.38 -30.58
CA LYS A 231 -4.58 26.97 -31.92
C LYS A 231 -5.79 27.88 -31.90
N ALA A 232 -5.53 29.17 -31.69
CA ALA A 232 -6.52 30.22 -31.93
C ALA A 232 -7.09 30.02 -33.35
N LYS A 233 -8.42 30.07 -33.44
CA LYS A 233 -9.18 30.04 -34.69
C LYS A 233 -8.68 31.08 -35.68
#